data_AF-A0A5S9M4R9-F1
#
_entry.id   AF-A0A5S9M4R9-F1
#
_cell.length_a   1.000
_cell.length_b   1.000
_cell.length_c   1.000
_cell.angle_alpha   90.00
_cell.angle_beta   90.00
_cell.angle_gamma   90.00
#
_symmetry.space_group_name_H-M   'P 1'
#
loop_
_entity.id
_entity.type
_entity.pdbx_description
1 polymer ?
#
loop_
_entity_poly.entity_id
_entity_poly.type
_entity_poly.pdbx_seq_one_letter_code
_entity_poly.pdbx_strand_id
1 'polypeptide(L)'
;MNVAVLHSYREAGVTIVDHHTAAHQFKQFEKQEEKAERKLTGDWTWLIPPVSPAATHIFHKHYDNTIVKPNYFYQDKPYHRTEKA
;
A
#
# COMPACT_ATOMS: atom_id res chain seq x y z
N MET A 1 -14.11 -13.83 -0.21
CA MET A 1 -13.73 -13.66 -1.63
C MET A 1 -12.21 -13.72 -1.90
N ASN A 2 -11.32 -13.84 -0.90
CA ASN A 2 -9.85 -13.78 -1.14
C ASN A 2 -9.11 -15.13 -1.06
N VAL A 3 -9.73 -16.18 -0.51
CA VAL A 3 -9.06 -17.47 -0.28
C VAL A 3 -8.66 -18.17 -1.58
N ALA A 4 -9.53 -18.14 -2.59
CA ALA A 4 -9.26 -18.77 -3.88
C ALA A 4 -8.05 -18.15 -4.60
N VAL A 5 -7.94 -16.81 -4.58
CA VAL A 5 -6.79 -16.10 -5.18
C VAL A 5 -5.49 -16.48 -4.47
N LEU A 6 -5.47 -16.46 -3.14
CA LEU A 6 -4.28 -16.82 -2.35
C LEU A 6 -3.88 -18.29 -2.57
N HIS A 7 -4.86 -19.19 -2.68
CA HIS A 7 -4.62 -20.60 -2.96
C HIS A 7 -3.96 -20.82 -4.32
N SER A 8 -4.54 -20.26 -5.39
CA SER A 8 -4.02 -20.44 -6.75
C SER A 8 -2.62 -19.88 -6.93
N TYR A 9 -2.31 -18.73 -6.33
CA TYR A 9 -0.94 -18.17 -6.37
C TYR A 9 0.06 -19.07 -5.64
N ARG A 10 -0.34 -19.65 -4.49
CA ARG A 10 0.48 -20.60 -3.75
C ARG A 10 0.73 -21.88 -4.54
N GLU A 11 -0.29 -22.43 -5.18
CA GLU A 11 -0.14 -23.62 -6.04
C GLU A 11 0.78 -23.37 -7.24
N ALA A 12 0.73 -22.17 -7.81
CA ALA A 12 1.59 -21.77 -8.92
C ALA A 12 3.03 -21.39 -8.49
N GLY A 13 3.36 -21.42 -7.20
CA GLY A 13 4.66 -20.98 -6.68
C GLY A 13 4.91 -19.47 -6.83
N VAL A 14 3.85 -18.67 -7.04
CA VAL A 14 3.92 -17.23 -7.23
C VAL A 14 3.76 -16.52 -5.89
N THR A 15 4.64 -15.58 -5.59
CA THR A 15 4.57 -14.80 -4.35
C THR A 15 3.38 -13.82 -4.38
N ILE A 16 2.56 -13.86 -3.33
CA ILE A 16 1.50 -12.89 -3.06
C ILE A 16 1.45 -12.60 -1.56
N VAL A 17 1.08 -11.37 -1.21
CA VAL A 17 0.90 -10.94 0.17
C VAL A 17 -0.55 -10.53 0.35
N ASP A 18 -1.22 -11.05 1.38
CA ASP A 18 -2.55 -10.59 1.74
C ASP A 18 -2.50 -9.29 2.56
N HIS A 19 -3.64 -8.60 2.61
CA HIS A 19 -3.77 -7.29 3.24
C HIS A 19 -3.47 -7.27 4.76
N HIS A 20 -3.71 -8.35 5.50
CA HIS A 20 -3.35 -8.39 6.92
C HIS A 20 -1.83 -8.52 7.09
N THR A 21 -1.19 -9.38 6.31
CA THR A 21 0.28 -9.47 6.30
C THR A 21 0.92 -8.16 5.83
N ALA A 22 0.37 -7.51 4.81
CA ALA A 22 0.86 -6.21 4.34
C ALA A 22 0.78 -5.13 5.43
N ALA A 23 -0.34 -5.05 6.17
CA ALA A 23 -0.47 -4.14 7.31
C ALA A 23 0.57 -4.44 8.40
N HIS A 24 0.82 -5.72 8.70
CA HIS A 24 1.84 -6.13 9.67
C HIS A 24 3.27 -5.76 9.21
N GLN A 25 3.58 -5.91 7.93
CA GLN A 25 4.85 -5.48 7.34
C GLN A 25 5.00 -3.96 7.43
N PHE A 26 3.93 -3.21 7.14
CA PHE A 26 3.93 -1.76 7.29
C PHE A 26 4.19 -1.34 8.74
N LYS A 27 3.62 -2.05 9.73
CA LYS A 27 3.93 -1.81 11.15
C LYS A 27 5.41 -2.00 11.49
N GLN A 28 6.07 -2.96 10.87
CA GLN A 28 7.51 -3.16 11.05
C GLN A 28 8.32 -2.03 10.41
N PHE A 29 7.91 -1.58 9.23
CA PHE A 29 8.50 -0.40 8.58
C PHE A 29 8.40 0.85 9.47
N GLU A 30 7.24 1.13 10.05
CA GLU A 30 7.05 2.26 10.99
C GLU A 30 8.09 2.24 12.13
N LYS A 31 8.30 1.06 12.74
CA LYS A 31 9.29 0.89 13.82
C LYS A 31 10.73 1.12 13.37
N GLN A 32 11.05 0.73 12.13
CA GLN A 32 12.39 0.92 11.57
C GLN A 32 12.66 2.39 11.27
N GLU A 33 11.68 3.11 10.72
CA GLU A 33 11.79 4.56 10.50
C GLU A 33 11.94 5.31 11.82
N GLU A 34 11.14 4.97 12.83
CA GLU A 34 11.24 5.56 14.18
C GLU A 34 12.62 5.30 14.80
N LYS A 35 13.12 4.05 14.75
CA LYS A 35 14.46 3.69 15.26
C LYS A 35 15.58 4.45 14.53
N ALA A 36 15.36 4.81 13.27
CA ALA A 36 16.31 5.57 12.46
C ALA A 36 16.06 7.09 12.52
N GLU A 37 15.17 7.56 13.39
CA GLU A 37 14.82 8.97 13.59
C GLU A 37 14.31 9.65 12.30
N ARG A 38 13.68 8.88 11.41
CA ARG A 38 13.09 9.39 10.17
C ARG A 38 11.60 9.62 10.34
N LYS A 39 11.13 10.74 9.79
CA LYS A 39 9.70 11.04 9.73
C LYS A 39 9.04 10.19 8.65
N LEU A 40 7.99 9.49 9.04
CA LEU A 40 7.14 8.73 8.15
C LEU A 40 6.18 9.68 7.42
N THR A 41 6.08 9.53 6.10
CA THR A 41 5.06 10.22 5.29
C THR A 41 4.26 9.20 4.49
N GLY A 42 2.99 9.51 4.18
CA GLY A 42 2.14 8.64 3.38
C GLY A 42 0.69 9.09 3.28
N ASP A 43 0.04 8.75 2.17
CA ASP A 43 -1.39 8.97 1.96
C ASP A 43 -2.20 7.86 2.64
N TRP A 44 -2.91 8.20 3.71
CA TRP A 44 -3.74 7.26 4.47
C TRP A 44 -4.76 6.53 3.58
N THR A 45 -5.31 7.20 2.57
CA THR A 45 -6.34 6.62 1.67
C THR A 45 -5.79 5.48 0.81
N TRP A 46 -4.48 5.48 0.55
CA TRP A 46 -3.78 4.41 -0.17
C TRP A 46 -3.22 3.33 0.75
N LEU A 47 -2.89 3.68 2.00
CA LEU A 47 -2.31 2.75 2.97
C LEU A 47 -3.36 1.85 3.63
N ILE A 48 -4.59 2.34 3.79
CA ILE A 48 -5.66 1.57 4.44
C ILE A 48 -6.09 0.39 3.56
N PRO A 49 -6.18 -0.85 4.10
CA PRO A 49 -6.70 -1.98 3.35
C PRO A 49 -8.11 -1.72 2.81
N PRO A 50 -8.40 -2.07 1.54
CA PRO A 50 -9.73 -1.83 0.95
C PRO A 50 -10.82 -2.75 1.53
N VAL A 51 -10.43 -3.80 2.25
CA VAL A 51 -11.34 -4.75 2.89
C VAL A 51 -10.97 -4.87 4.36
N SER A 52 -11.98 -4.83 5.23
CA SER A 52 -11.84 -4.90 6.70
C SER A 52 -10.84 -3.89 7.29
N PRO A 53 -10.93 -2.59 6.94
CA PRO A 53 -9.92 -1.59 7.32
C PRO A 53 -9.76 -1.45 8.83
N ALA A 54 -10.88 -1.45 9.58
CA ALA A 54 -10.92 -1.36 11.03
C ALA A 54 -10.22 -2.52 11.77
N ALA A 55 -9.91 -3.62 11.09
CA ALA A 55 -9.15 -4.73 11.66
C ALA A 55 -7.62 -4.51 11.63
N THR A 56 -7.15 -3.37 11.13
CA THR A 56 -5.72 -3.05 11.00
C THR A 56 -5.35 -1.80 11.79
N HIS A 57 -4.08 -1.72 12.24
CA HIS A 57 -3.62 -0.60 13.05
C HIS A 57 -3.55 0.73 12.28
N ILE A 58 -3.54 0.67 10.95
CA ILE A 58 -3.52 1.82 10.05
C ILE A 58 -4.82 2.63 10.18
N PHE A 59 -5.95 1.99 10.44
CA PHE A 59 -7.26 2.65 10.56
C PHE A 59 -7.31 3.71 11.65
N HIS A 60 -6.59 3.50 12.74
CA HIS A 60 -6.60 4.39 13.92
C HIS A 60 -5.45 5.42 13.92
N LYS A 61 -4.65 5.47 12.85
CA LYS A 61 -3.49 6.36 12.75
C LYS A 61 -3.70 7.43 11.68
N HIS A 62 -3.22 8.63 11.97
CA HIS A 62 -3.03 9.68 10.98
C HIS A 62 -1.61 9.61 10.42
N TYR A 63 -1.47 9.83 9.11
CA TYR A 63 -0.20 9.93 8.41
C TYR A 63 -0.07 11.31 7.78
N ASP A 64 1.12 11.91 7.90
CA ASP A 64 1.46 13.15 7.22
C ASP A 64 1.69 12.87 5.74
N ASN A 65 0.93 13.52 4.84
CA ASN A 65 1.08 13.35 3.40
C ASN A 65 2.03 14.37 2.76
N THR A 66 2.98 14.89 3.54
CA THR A 66 4.03 15.79 3.03
C THR A 66 4.90 15.06 2.00
N ILE A 67 5.08 15.69 0.84
CA ILE A 67 5.94 15.18 -0.23
C ILE A 67 7.41 15.51 0.11
N VAL A 68 8.22 14.48 0.36
CA VAL A 68 9.68 14.59 0.49
C VAL A 68 10.34 14.11 -0.81
N LYS A 69 11.49 14.69 -1.20
CA LYS A 69 12.29 14.28 -2.37
C LYS A 69 13.55 13.51 -1.94
N PRO A 70 14.04 12.55 -2.74
CA PRO A 70 13.53 12.09 -4.04
C PRO A 70 12.20 11.33 -3.94
N ASN A 71 11.37 11.34 -4.98
CA ASN A 71 10.04 10.71 -4.99
C ASN A 71 9.57 10.27 -6.38
N TYR A 72 8.52 9.44 -6.43
CA TYR A 72 7.79 9.07 -7.63
C TYR A 72 6.61 10.02 -7.88
N PHE A 73 6.44 10.44 -9.14
CA PHE A 73 5.39 11.36 -9.54
C PHE A 73 4.58 10.78 -10.70
N TYR A 74 3.27 11.08 -10.73
CA TYR A 74 2.45 10.81 -11.91
C TYR A 74 2.99 11.58 -13.12
N GLN A 75 2.86 10.97 -14.30
CA GLN A 75 3.21 11.57 -15.58
C GLN A 75 2.00 11.55 -16.49
N ASP A 76 1.96 12.47 -17.44
CA ASP A 76 0.94 12.45 -18.48
C ASP A 76 1.04 11.15 -19.27
N LYS A 77 -0.12 10.63 -19.69
CA LYS A 77 -0.16 9.41 -20.52
C LYS A 77 0.61 9.70 -21.82
N PRO A 78 1.53 8.82 -22.25
CA PRO A 78 2.31 9.06 -23.46
C PRO A 78 1.48 8.92 -24.75
N TYR A 79 0.21 8.50 -24.65
CA TYR A 79 -0.70 8.31 -25.76
C TYR A 79 -1.98 9.14 -25.56
N HIS A 80 -2.50 9.66 -26.67
CA HIS A 80 -3.80 10.31 -26.71
C HIS A 80 -4.88 9.24 -26.83
N ARG A 81 -5.91 9.31 -25.98
CA ARG A 81 -7.08 8.43 -26.11
C ARG A 81 -7.89 8.95 -27.29
N THR A 82 -7.85 8.26 -28.43
CA THR A 82 -8.84 8.50 -29.49
C THR A 82 -10.19 8.06 -28.94
N GLU A 83 -11.07 9.02 -28.68
CA GLU A 83 -12.47 8.71 -28.37
C GLU A 83 -13.07 8.06 -29.62
N LYS A 84 -13.57 6.83 -29.48
CA LYS A 84 -14.38 6.22 -30.52
C LYS A 84 -15.73 6.94 -30.52
N ALA A 85 -16.07 7.54 -31.66
CA ALA A 85 -17.41 8.02 -31.98
C ALA A 85 -18.45 6.89 -31.90
#